data_AF-A0A7C1XFI5-F1
#
_entry.id   AF-A0A7C1XFI5-F1
#
_cell.length_a   1.000
_cell.length_b   1.000
_cell.length_c   1.000
_cell.angle_alpha   90.00
_cell.angle_beta   90.00
_cell.angle_gamma   90.00
#
_symmetry.space_group_name_H-M   'P 1'
#
loop_
_entity.id
_entity.type
_entity.pdbx_description
1 polymer ?
#
loop_
_entity_poly.entity_id
_entity_poly.type
_entity_poly.pdbx_seq_one_letter_code
_entity_poly.pdbx_strand_id
1 'polypeptide(L)'
;MKTKFLDKRNCHALLPPGHGLPMLQRLEECLYQINDRPGEFSDLFDKLIEHNKETLNKKHGSERLLNVPLDIAQGLFLVQKEINTQARDRPYAGPVQLHTVLEYGDGTVWKTVIPIQYLLKGWGDANAGHQCYVHAISKNVPRIGTVQQLISRQLSNSDSFYYVGITARNWLQRLDEHVAETRRGSRRLFYQTLRDSMGWQGVLYTSALKEVNLSYDEAMNWEESQVDGIASDQYGMNMIPGGFKGLKHLHKLGYTKNVRVSIEERDRAISEYVRENPRKGIPNQLIKAWWEDDEHYEQVNEAHPKRLSIDQRKEIRRLHAQGVSIPEITERVGALDDRQVNDFLSGKTYKRGTV
;
A
#
# COMPACT_ATOMS: atom_id res chain seq x y z
N MET A 1 -12.59 -24.99 -16.25
CA MET A 1 -13.40 -23.77 -16.37
C MET A 1 -12.80 -22.81 -17.40
N LYS A 2 -13.56 -22.35 -18.41
CA LYS A 2 -13.16 -21.22 -19.27
C LYS A 2 -13.63 -19.92 -18.60
N THR A 3 -12.78 -18.90 -18.50
CA THR A 3 -13.12 -17.58 -17.95
C THR A 3 -13.41 -16.62 -19.11
N LYS A 4 -14.43 -15.77 -19.02
CA LYS A 4 -14.67 -14.64 -19.93
C LYS A 4 -13.80 -13.46 -19.54
N PHE A 5 -13.77 -13.07 -18.26
CA PHE A 5 -13.12 -11.85 -17.83
C PHE A 5 -11.72 -12.05 -17.25
N LEU A 6 -11.54 -13.07 -16.41
CA LEU A 6 -10.29 -13.26 -15.65
C LEU A 6 -9.16 -13.86 -16.51
N ASP A 7 -7.94 -13.34 -16.36
CA ASP A 7 -6.70 -13.99 -16.79
C ASP A 7 -6.22 -14.95 -15.70
N LYS A 8 -6.26 -16.25 -15.99
CA LYS A 8 -5.93 -17.28 -15.00
C LYS A 8 -4.49 -17.20 -14.50
N ARG A 9 -3.54 -16.79 -15.34
CA ARG A 9 -2.12 -16.70 -14.93
C ARG A 9 -1.97 -15.64 -13.87
N ASN A 10 -2.56 -14.46 -14.11
CA ASN A 10 -2.55 -13.38 -13.12
C ASN A 10 -3.34 -13.76 -11.86
N CYS A 11 -4.48 -14.42 -11.98
CA CYS A 11 -5.20 -14.95 -10.82
C CYS A 11 -4.36 -15.91 -9.98
N HIS A 12 -3.66 -16.87 -10.61
CA HIS A 12 -2.80 -17.82 -9.90
C HIS A 12 -1.58 -17.14 -9.26
N ALA A 13 -1.05 -16.10 -9.88
CA ALA A 13 0.09 -15.37 -9.35
C ALA A 13 -0.31 -14.44 -8.20
N LEU A 14 -1.44 -13.75 -8.29
CA LEU A 14 -1.75 -12.63 -7.40
C LEU A 14 -2.77 -12.94 -6.31
N LEU A 15 -3.59 -13.98 -6.46
CA LEU A 15 -4.60 -14.34 -5.45
C LEU A 15 -4.12 -15.44 -4.50
N PRO A 16 -4.49 -15.36 -3.21
CA PRO A 16 -4.16 -16.40 -2.25
C PRO A 16 -4.75 -17.76 -2.66
N PRO A 17 -4.20 -18.88 -2.17
CA PRO A 17 -4.76 -20.20 -2.47
C PRO A 17 -6.21 -20.29 -1.98
N GLY A 18 -7.10 -20.85 -2.81
CA GLY A 18 -8.52 -20.99 -2.46
C GLY A 18 -8.83 -22.08 -1.43
N HIS A 19 -7.82 -22.82 -0.93
CA HIS A 19 -7.97 -23.90 0.05
C HIS A 19 -9.03 -24.96 -0.31
N GLY A 20 -9.13 -25.30 -1.60
CA GLY A 20 -10.13 -26.24 -2.12
C GLY A 20 -11.51 -25.64 -2.40
N LEU A 21 -11.72 -24.35 -2.09
CA LEU A 21 -12.94 -23.62 -2.44
C LEU A 21 -12.86 -23.07 -3.87
N PRO A 22 -14.00 -22.96 -4.59
CA PRO A 22 -14.06 -22.54 -6.00
C PRO A 22 -13.93 -21.01 -6.17
N MET A 23 -12.85 -20.44 -5.64
CA MET A 23 -12.63 -18.98 -5.53
C MET A 23 -12.74 -18.24 -6.87
N LEU A 24 -12.06 -18.74 -7.90
CA LEU A 24 -12.07 -18.12 -9.23
C LEU A 24 -13.43 -18.25 -9.91
N GLN A 25 -14.14 -19.36 -9.68
CA GLN A 25 -15.46 -19.57 -10.26
C GLN A 25 -16.46 -18.57 -9.67
N ARG A 26 -16.49 -18.43 -8.35
CA ARG A 26 -17.38 -17.47 -7.68
C ARG A 26 -17.07 -16.02 -8.03
N LEU A 27 -15.79 -15.71 -8.18
CA LEU A 27 -15.38 -14.39 -8.66
C LEU A 27 -15.93 -14.15 -10.08
N GLU A 28 -15.65 -15.07 -11.01
CA GLU A 28 -16.13 -14.97 -12.40
C GLU A 28 -17.66 -14.84 -12.48
N GLU A 29 -18.41 -15.66 -11.74
CA GLU A 29 -19.89 -15.59 -11.64
C GLU A 29 -20.36 -14.20 -11.17
N CYS A 30 -19.70 -13.62 -10.17
CA CYS A 30 -19.99 -12.27 -9.70
C CYS A 30 -19.73 -11.22 -10.78
N LEU A 31 -18.62 -11.33 -11.53
CA LEU A 31 -18.32 -10.40 -12.62
C LEU A 31 -19.37 -10.47 -13.73
N TYR A 32 -19.84 -11.67 -14.10
CA TYR A 32 -20.94 -11.83 -15.05
C TYR A 32 -22.22 -11.14 -14.59
N GLN A 33 -22.62 -11.36 -13.33
CA GLN A 33 -23.84 -10.78 -12.78
C GLN A 33 -23.81 -9.25 -12.77
N ILE A 34 -22.64 -8.64 -12.56
CA ILE A 34 -22.48 -7.19 -12.63
C ILE A 34 -22.50 -6.72 -14.08
N ASN A 35 -21.74 -7.38 -14.95
CA ASN A 35 -21.52 -6.94 -16.33
C ASN A 35 -22.79 -7.05 -17.20
N ASP A 36 -23.54 -8.13 -17.04
CA ASP A 36 -24.68 -8.46 -17.91
C ASP A 36 -26.01 -7.94 -17.35
N ARG A 37 -26.00 -7.35 -16.14
CA ARG A 37 -27.19 -6.72 -15.55
C ARG A 37 -27.36 -5.30 -16.09
N PRO A 38 -28.55 -4.95 -16.62
CA PRO A 38 -28.85 -3.57 -17.01
C PRO A 38 -28.70 -2.62 -15.81
N GLY A 39 -27.97 -1.53 -15.99
CA GLY A 39 -27.73 -0.53 -14.95
C GLY A 39 -26.43 0.24 -15.15
N GLU A 40 -26.04 0.97 -14.10
CA GLU A 40 -24.84 1.83 -14.09
C GLU A 40 -23.55 1.07 -14.44
N PHE A 41 -23.44 -0.19 -14.03
CA PHE A 41 -22.26 -1.04 -14.26
C PHE A 41 -22.40 -1.99 -15.46
N SER A 42 -23.36 -1.75 -16.36
CA SER A 42 -23.48 -2.53 -17.60
C SER A 42 -22.17 -2.48 -18.40
N ASP A 43 -21.73 -3.65 -18.84
CA ASP A 43 -20.51 -3.85 -19.64
C ASP A 43 -19.23 -3.34 -18.96
N LEU A 44 -19.26 -3.17 -17.63
CA LEU A 44 -18.15 -2.59 -16.89
C LEU A 44 -16.86 -3.39 -17.10
N PHE A 45 -16.90 -4.72 -16.96
CA PHE A 45 -15.69 -5.54 -17.06
C PHE A 45 -15.19 -5.66 -18.48
N ASP A 46 -16.07 -5.60 -19.47
CA ASP A 46 -15.69 -5.49 -20.88
C ASP A 46 -14.95 -4.16 -21.13
N LYS A 47 -15.42 -3.03 -20.58
CA LYS A 47 -14.74 -1.73 -20.63
C LYS A 47 -13.38 -1.74 -19.91
N LEU A 48 -13.30 -2.35 -18.73
CA LEU A 48 -12.03 -2.47 -17.99
C LEU A 48 -11.00 -3.31 -18.77
N ILE A 49 -11.43 -4.38 -19.44
CA ILE A 49 -10.57 -5.20 -20.29
C ILE A 49 -10.11 -4.42 -21.52
N GLU A 50 -10.98 -3.62 -22.13
CA GLU A 50 -10.57 -2.79 -23.28
C GLU A 50 -9.55 -1.73 -22.84
N HIS A 51 -9.81 -1.03 -21.72
CA HIS A 51 -8.87 -0.09 -21.13
C HIS A 51 -7.51 -0.73 -20.83
N ASN A 52 -7.50 -1.97 -20.32
CA ASN A 52 -6.26 -2.71 -20.10
C ASN A 52 -5.45 -2.89 -21.39
N LYS A 53 -6.11 -3.21 -22.52
CA LYS A 53 -5.44 -3.37 -23.83
C LYS A 53 -4.89 -2.04 -24.34
N GLU A 54 -5.67 -0.97 -24.24
CA GLU A 54 -5.28 0.37 -24.69
C GLU A 54 -4.10 0.93 -23.89
N THR A 55 -3.99 0.53 -22.62
CA THR A 55 -2.97 1.05 -21.68
C THR A 55 -1.81 0.09 -21.43
N LEU A 56 -1.68 -0.99 -22.21
CA LEU A 56 -0.62 -2.00 -22.04
C LEU A 56 0.80 -1.41 -22.06
N ASN A 57 1.02 -0.37 -22.87
CA ASN A 57 2.32 0.29 -23.02
C ASN A 57 2.52 1.51 -22.09
N LYS A 58 1.54 1.80 -21.22
CA LYS A 58 1.64 2.91 -20.26
C LYS A 58 2.49 2.50 -19.05
N LYS A 59 3.23 3.45 -18.49
CA LYS A 59 4.22 3.18 -17.43
C LYS A 59 3.66 3.24 -16.01
N HIS A 60 2.58 3.98 -15.76
CA HIS A 60 2.08 4.25 -14.40
C HIS A 60 0.67 3.73 -14.13
N GLY A 61 0.46 3.19 -12.92
CA GLY A 61 -0.80 2.58 -12.50
C GLY A 61 -2.00 3.51 -12.55
N SER A 62 -1.85 4.81 -12.29
CA SER A 62 -2.96 5.78 -12.33
C SER A 62 -3.53 6.01 -13.72
N GLU A 63 -2.76 5.74 -14.78
CA GLU A 63 -3.23 5.80 -16.17
C GLU A 63 -3.78 4.44 -16.62
N ARG A 64 -3.32 3.35 -16.00
CA ARG A 64 -3.71 1.97 -16.34
C ARG A 64 -4.97 1.51 -15.62
N LEU A 65 -5.35 2.17 -14.53
CA LEU A 65 -6.52 1.83 -13.74
C LEU A 65 -7.66 2.80 -14.01
N LEU A 66 -8.86 2.27 -14.30
CA LEU A 66 -10.05 3.05 -14.53
C LEU A 66 -10.82 3.23 -13.22
N ASN A 67 -11.28 4.46 -12.99
CA ASN A 67 -11.93 4.83 -11.75
C ASN A 67 -13.45 4.58 -11.82
N VAL A 68 -13.94 3.73 -10.92
CA VAL A 68 -15.33 3.30 -10.82
C VAL A 68 -15.74 3.31 -9.34
N PRO A 69 -16.97 3.70 -8.98
CA PRO A 69 -17.44 3.67 -7.59
C PRO A 69 -17.89 2.26 -7.15
N LEU A 70 -17.10 1.22 -7.43
CA LEU A 70 -17.42 -0.17 -7.14
C LEU A 70 -16.21 -0.89 -6.53
N ASP A 71 -16.46 -1.75 -5.54
CA ASP A 71 -15.52 -2.74 -5.03
C ASP A 71 -16.17 -4.13 -4.98
N ILE A 72 -15.35 -5.19 -4.92
CA ILE A 72 -15.79 -6.57 -4.81
C ILE A 72 -15.23 -7.18 -3.54
N ALA A 73 -16.08 -7.82 -2.74
CA ALA A 73 -15.67 -8.54 -1.55
C ALA A 73 -15.90 -10.04 -1.73
N GLN A 74 -14.89 -10.83 -1.36
CA GLN A 74 -14.92 -12.28 -1.41
C GLN A 74 -14.46 -12.86 -0.06
N GLY A 75 -15.38 -13.44 0.70
CA GLY A 75 -15.10 -14.11 1.97
C GLY A 75 -14.96 -15.62 1.80
N LEU A 76 -13.89 -16.20 2.32
CA LEU A 76 -13.59 -17.62 2.38
C LEU A 76 -13.60 -18.05 3.85
N PHE A 77 -14.65 -18.77 4.26
CA PHE A 77 -14.83 -19.27 5.61
C PHE A 77 -14.35 -20.73 5.65
N LEU A 78 -13.08 -20.92 6.02
CA LEU A 78 -12.39 -22.19 5.75
C LEU A 78 -12.92 -23.36 6.57
N VAL A 79 -13.42 -23.11 7.79
CA VAL A 79 -14.03 -24.15 8.64
C VAL A 79 -15.37 -24.60 8.09
N GLN A 80 -16.21 -23.63 7.72
CA GLN A 80 -17.54 -23.84 7.18
C GLN A 80 -17.48 -24.36 5.73
N LYS A 81 -16.32 -24.23 5.07
CA LYS A 81 -16.12 -24.47 3.64
C LYS A 81 -17.06 -23.64 2.77
N GLU A 82 -17.32 -22.42 3.22
CA GLU A 82 -18.20 -21.49 2.54
C GLU A 82 -17.42 -20.40 1.82
N ILE A 83 -17.97 -19.96 0.70
CA ILE A 83 -17.46 -18.83 -0.05
C ILE A 83 -18.62 -17.90 -0.40
N ASN A 84 -18.44 -16.61 -0.11
CA ASN A 84 -19.38 -15.56 -0.46
C ASN A 84 -18.66 -14.51 -1.30
N THR A 85 -19.22 -14.14 -2.45
CA THR A 85 -18.68 -13.09 -3.32
C THR A 85 -19.78 -12.10 -3.67
N GLN A 86 -19.52 -10.81 -3.49
CA GLN A 86 -20.49 -9.75 -3.77
C GLN A 86 -19.82 -8.45 -4.19
N ALA A 87 -20.47 -7.72 -5.09
CA ALA A 87 -20.12 -6.34 -5.45
C ALA A 87 -20.74 -5.35 -4.44
N ARG A 88 -20.10 -4.20 -4.27
CA ARG A 88 -20.59 -3.09 -3.44
C ARG A 88 -20.21 -1.74 -4.02
N ASP A 89 -21.18 -0.86 -4.04
CA ASP A 89 -20.98 0.53 -4.42
C ASP A 89 -20.20 1.25 -3.32
N ARG A 90 -19.41 2.23 -3.73
CA ARG A 90 -18.69 3.12 -2.81
C ARG A 90 -18.98 4.58 -3.14
N PRO A 91 -18.91 5.48 -2.15
CA PRO A 91 -19.30 6.88 -2.33
C PRO A 91 -18.34 7.69 -3.22
N TYR A 92 -17.19 7.13 -3.63
CA TYR A 92 -16.19 7.81 -4.46
C TYR A 92 -15.67 6.89 -5.56
N ALA A 93 -15.31 7.45 -6.71
CA ALA A 93 -14.68 6.70 -7.79
C ALA A 93 -13.19 6.43 -7.50
N GLY A 94 -12.69 5.30 -7.99
CA GLY A 94 -11.29 4.86 -7.84
C GLY A 94 -11.06 3.53 -8.57
N PRO A 95 -9.88 2.89 -8.47
CA PRO A 95 -9.73 1.55 -9.04
C PRO A 95 -10.64 0.56 -8.32
N VAL A 96 -11.30 -0.33 -9.07
CA VAL A 96 -12.14 -1.39 -8.47
C VAL A 96 -11.24 -2.35 -7.70
N GLN A 97 -11.44 -2.46 -6.39
CA GLN A 97 -10.65 -3.33 -5.53
C GLN A 97 -11.37 -4.65 -5.31
N LEU A 98 -10.61 -5.75 -5.43
CA LEU A 98 -11.01 -7.05 -4.92
C LEU A 98 -10.47 -7.21 -3.50
N HIS A 99 -11.37 -7.35 -2.54
CA HIS A 99 -11.09 -7.69 -1.16
C HIS A 99 -11.32 -9.17 -0.94
N THR A 100 -10.27 -9.96 -0.80
CA THR A 100 -10.39 -11.37 -0.43
C THR A 100 -10.13 -11.52 1.06
N VAL A 101 -11.00 -12.21 1.78
CA VAL A 101 -10.91 -12.38 3.24
C VAL A 101 -10.92 -13.86 3.55
N LEU A 102 -9.88 -14.34 4.20
CA LEU A 102 -9.73 -15.71 4.66
C LEU A 102 -9.92 -15.74 6.18
N GLU A 103 -10.94 -16.46 6.63
CA GLU A 103 -11.13 -16.77 8.05
C GLU A 103 -10.67 -18.20 8.33
N TYR A 104 -9.66 -18.31 9.18
CA TYR A 104 -9.10 -19.58 9.64
C TYR A 104 -9.83 -20.07 10.90
N GLY A 105 -9.74 -21.38 11.17
CA GLY A 105 -10.47 -22.00 12.28
C GLY A 105 -10.00 -21.60 13.68
N ASP A 106 -8.78 -21.06 13.79
CA ASP A 106 -8.25 -20.47 15.02
C ASP A 106 -8.76 -19.04 15.26
N GLY A 107 -9.63 -18.51 14.38
CA GLY A 107 -10.15 -17.15 14.43
C GLY A 107 -9.23 -16.11 13.79
N THR A 108 -8.09 -16.51 13.22
CA THR A 108 -7.23 -15.61 12.45
C THR A 108 -7.98 -15.15 11.21
N VAL A 109 -7.97 -13.84 10.94
CA VAL A 109 -8.52 -13.29 9.69
C VAL A 109 -7.41 -12.63 8.89
N TRP A 110 -7.31 -13.01 7.63
CA TRP A 110 -6.40 -12.42 6.66
C TRP A 110 -7.19 -11.78 5.53
N LYS A 111 -6.86 -10.53 5.18
CA LYS A 111 -7.46 -9.81 4.06
C LYS A 111 -6.39 -9.48 3.03
N THR A 112 -6.63 -9.82 1.77
CA THR A 112 -5.87 -9.28 0.65
C THR A 112 -6.69 -8.23 -0.09
N VAL A 113 -6.03 -7.22 -0.64
CA VAL A 113 -6.67 -6.16 -1.44
C VAL A 113 -5.87 -5.97 -2.72
N ILE A 114 -6.54 -6.11 -3.87
CA ILE A 114 -5.89 -6.03 -5.19
C ILE A 114 -6.80 -5.27 -6.17
N PRO A 115 -6.27 -4.32 -6.96
CA PRO A 115 -7.01 -3.77 -8.10
C PRO A 115 -7.41 -4.89 -9.08
N ILE A 116 -8.71 -5.04 -9.33
CA ILE A 116 -9.22 -6.18 -10.10
C ILE A 116 -8.69 -6.20 -11.54
N GLN A 117 -8.40 -5.03 -12.12
CA GLN A 117 -7.84 -4.92 -13.47
C GLN A 117 -6.53 -5.69 -13.66
N TYR A 118 -5.74 -5.90 -12.60
CA TYR A 118 -4.53 -6.72 -12.66
C TYR A 118 -4.85 -8.21 -12.93
N LEU A 119 -6.06 -8.65 -12.58
CA LEU A 119 -6.57 -10.01 -12.74
C LEU A 119 -7.37 -10.20 -14.03
N LEU A 120 -7.76 -9.12 -14.69
CA LEU A 120 -8.55 -9.17 -15.91
C LEU A 120 -7.66 -9.43 -17.13
N LYS A 121 -8.27 -10.00 -18.17
CA LYS A 121 -7.63 -10.11 -19.49
C LYS A 121 -7.23 -8.73 -20.03
N GLY A 122 -6.28 -8.74 -20.95
CA GLY A 122 -5.73 -7.52 -21.56
C GLY A 122 -4.64 -6.84 -20.73
N TRP A 123 -4.47 -7.17 -19.44
CA TRP A 123 -3.46 -6.52 -18.59
C TRP A 123 -2.01 -6.81 -19.02
N GLY A 124 -1.76 -7.99 -19.56
CA GLY A 124 -0.41 -8.55 -19.72
C GLY A 124 -0.01 -9.40 -18.51
N ASP A 125 1.29 -9.66 -18.36
CA ASP A 125 1.83 -10.41 -17.22
C ASP A 125 1.95 -9.51 -16.00
N ALA A 126 1.01 -9.60 -15.05
CA ALA A 126 1.01 -8.78 -13.84
C ALA A 126 2.12 -9.18 -12.83
N ASN A 127 2.83 -10.28 -13.08
CA ASN A 127 3.93 -10.75 -12.25
C ASN A 127 5.31 -10.27 -12.75
N ALA A 128 5.38 -9.66 -13.93
CA ALA A 128 6.62 -9.09 -14.45
C ALA A 128 7.03 -7.82 -13.70
N GLY A 129 8.34 -7.55 -13.66
CA GLY A 129 8.91 -6.35 -13.04
C GLY A 129 8.86 -6.40 -11.51
N HIS A 130 8.64 -5.24 -10.89
CA HIS A 130 8.57 -5.10 -9.44
C HIS A 130 7.13 -4.85 -9.00
N GLN A 131 6.83 -5.33 -7.80
CA GLN A 131 5.53 -5.21 -7.15
C GLN A 131 5.67 -4.43 -5.85
N CYS A 132 4.69 -3.57 -5.59
CA CYS A 132 4.65 -2.67 -4.45
C CYS A 132 3.45 -3.02 -3.58
N TYR A 133 3.66 -3.14 -2.27
CA TYR A 133 2.63 -3.61 -1.37
C TYR A 133 2.64 -2.87 -0.03
N VAL A 134 1.50 -2.93 0.65
CA VAL A 134 1.32 -2.43 2.01
C VAL A 134 0.72 -3.54 2.88
N HIS A 135 1.36 -3.84 3.99
CA HIS A 135 0.79 -4.68 5.04
C HIS A 135 0.26 -3.82 6.17
N ALA A 136 -0.87 -4.21 6.75
CA ALA A 136 -1.45 -3.56 7.90
C ALA A 136 -1.89 -4.56 8.97
N ILE A 137 -1.74 -4.18 10.24
CA ILE A 137 -2.22 -4.94 11.40
C ILE A 137 -3.21 -4.07 12.15
N SER A 138 -4.50 -4.37 12.03
CA SER A 138 -5.57 -3.65 12.73
C SER A 138 -5.99 -4.43 13.97
N LYS A 139 -5.94 -3.81 15.15
CA LYS A 139 -6.36 -4.40 16.43
C LYS A 139 -7.79 -3.99 16.82
N ASN A 140 -8.36 -4.68 17.80
CA ASN A 140 -9.68 -4.40 18.39
C ASN A 140 -10.83 -4.39 17.39
N VAL A 141 -10.76 -5.23 16.38
CA VAL A 141 -11.79 -5.27 15.36
C VAL A 141 -12.72 -6.45 15.60
N PRO A 142 -14.04 -6.24 15.75
CA PRO A 142 -14.98 -7.31 16.01
C PRO A 142 -14.85 -8.46 15.02
N ARG A 143 -15.12 -9.69 15.50
CA ARG A 143 -15.12 -10.89 14.67
C ARG A 143 -16.09 -10.69 13.49
N ILE A 144 -15.63 -10.99 12.28
CA ILE A 144 -16.44 -10.87 11.07
C ILE A 144 -17.34 -12.09 11.02
N GLY A 145 -18.60 -11.95 11.46
CA GLY A 145 -19.62 -12.98 11.31
C GLY A 145 -20.45 -12.83 10.02
N THR A 146 -20.34 -11.69 9.34
CA THR A 146 -21.10 -11.39 8.12
C THR A 146 -20.32 -10.47 7.17
N VAL A 147 -20.66 -10.52 5.88
CA VAL A 147 -20.07 -9.59 4.89
C VAL A 147 -20.43 -8.13 5.18
N GLN A 148 -21.54 -7.87 5.89
CA GLN A 148 -21.92 -6.53 6.33
C GLN A 148 -20.93 -5.95 7.36
N GLN A 149 -20.49 -6.77 8.33
CA GLN A 149 -19.48 -6.37 9.32
C GLN A 149 -18.10 -6.16 8.67
N LEU A 150 -17.80 -6.86 7.59
CA LEU A 150 -16.60 -6.64 6.78
C LEU A 150 -16.58 -5.25 6.10
N ILE A 151 -17.76 -4.75 5.71
CA ILE A 151 -17.93 -3.47 5.01
C ILE A 151 -17.93 -2.29 5.99
N SER A 152 -18.66 -2.38 7.12
CA SER A 152 -18.63 -1.35 8.17
C SER A 152 -17.21 -1.09 8.70
N ARG A 153 -16.35 -2.10 8.62
CA ARG A 153 -14.93 -2.09 8.98
C ARG A 153 -14.03 -1.33 7.99
N GLN A 154 -14.42 -1.12 6.74
CA GLN A 154 -13.66 -0.28 5.78
C GLN A 154 -13.69 1.22 6.14
N LEU A 155 -14.67 1.65 6.95
CA LEU A 155 -14.94 3.05 7.25
C LEU A 155 -14.51 3.46 8.68
N SER A 156 -14.08 2.52 9.52
CA SER A 156 -13.68 2.82 10.90
C SER A 156 -12.18 3.14 11.00
N ASN A 157 -11.85 4.31 11.56
CA ASN A 157 -10.50 4.66 12.02
C ASN A 157 -10.08 3.66 13.11
N SER A 158 -9.32 2.64 12.74
CA SER A 158 -8.72 1.70 13.68
C SER A 158 -7.21 1.94 13.73
N ASP A 159 -6.63 1.84 14.92
CA ASP A 159 -5.18 1.81 15.14
C ASP A 159 -4.59 0.66 14.32
N SER A 160 -4.08 1.00 13.14
CA SER A 160 -3.60 0.03 12.17
C SER A 160 -2.14 0.32 11.95
N PHE A 161 -1.28 -0.61 12.32
CA PHE A 161 0.14 -0.48 12.04
C PHE A 161 0.40 -0.80 10.58
N TYR A 162 1.22 -0.01 9.88
CA TYR A 162 1.46 -0.13 8.44
C TYR A 162 2.93 -0.40 8.13
N TYR A 163 3.18 -1.32 7.19
CA TYR A 163 4.47 -1.59 6.60
C TYR A 163 4.39 -1.48 5.08
N VAL A 164 5.26 -0.69 4.49
CA VAL A 164 5.38 -0.53 3.03
C VAL A 164 6.59 -1.32 2.55
N GLY A 165 6.44 -2.04 1.45
CA GLY A 165 7.54 -2.78 0.84
C GLY A 165 7.42 -2.92 -0.66
N ILE A 166 8.55 -3.29 -1.27
CA ILE A 166 8.64 -3.65 -2.69
C ILE A 166 9.34 -4.99 -2.85
N THR A 167 9.09 -5.66 -3.97
CA THR A 167 9.66 -6.97 -4.28
C THR A 167 9.84 -7.14 -5.79
N ALA A 168 10.94 -7.77 -6.19
CA ALA A 168 11.14 -8.29 -7.56
C ALA A 168 10.59 -9.72 -7.73
N ARG A 169 10.24 -10.36 -6.61
CA ARG A 169 9.57 -11.67 -6.53
C ARG A 169 8.06 -11.47 -6.43
N ASN A 170 7.30 -12.55 -6.56
CA ASN A 170 5.87 -12.54 -6.34
C ASN A 170 5.50 -12.04 -4.92
N TRP A 171 4.50 -11.16 -4.82
CA TRP A 171 4.11 -10.52 -3.56
C TRP A 171 3.50 -11.48 -2.53
N LEU A 172 2.82 -12.56 -2.96
CA LEU A 172 2.31 -13.58 -2.04
C LEU A 172 3.45 -14.43 -1.48
N GLN A 173 4.45 -14.74 -2.30
CA GLN A 173 5.68 -15.36 -1.80
C GLN A 173 6.36 -14.46 -0.76
N ARG A 174 6.46 -13.15 -1.04
CA ARG A 174 7.05 -12.20 -0.09
C ARG A 174 6.23 -12.12 1.21
N LEU A 175 4.92 -12.23 1.09
CA LEU A 175 4.02 -12.30 2.24
C LEU A 175 4.22 -13.58 3.06
N ASP A 176 4.35 -14.74 2.42
CA ASP A 176 4.64 -16.00 3.10
C ASP A 176 5.98 -15.96 3.84
N GLU A 177 7.00 -15.31 3.24
CA GLU A 177 8.28 -15.06 3.89
C GLU A 177 8.11 -14.18 5.13
N HIS A 178 7.32 -13.10 5.06
CA HIS A 178 7.01 -12.26 6.21
C HIS A 178 6.32 -13.05 7.35
N VAL A 179 5.37 -13.93 7.01
CA VAL A 179 4.69 -14.81 7.99
C VAL A 179 5.65 -15.85 8.57
N ALA A 180 6.51 -16.45 7.76
CA ALA A 180 7.49 -17.42 8.20
C ALA A 180 8.55 -16.80 9.14
N GLU A 181 9.07 -15.62 8.81
CA GLU A 181 10.00 -14.87 9.67
C GLU A 181 9.35 -14.51 11.01
N THR A 182 8.05 -14.24 10.99
CA THR A 182 7.28 -14.05 12.21
C THR A 182 7.28 -15.30 13.07
N ARG A 183 6.95 -16.47 12.53
CA ARG A 183 6.96 -17.73 13.31
C ARG A 183 8.35 -18.08 13.88
N ARG A 184 9.42 -17.69 13.20
CA ARG A 184 10.82 -18.02 13.56
C ARG A 184 11.49 -17.14 14.63
N GLY A 185 10.80 -16.17 15.22
CA GLY A 185 11.42 -15.33 16.26
C GLY A 185 12.07 -14.03 15.77
N SER A 186 11.80 -13.60 14.52
CA SER A 186 12.43 -12.39 13.97
C SER A 186 12.24 -11.16 14.85
N ARG A 187 13.32 -10.38 14.97
CA ARG A 187 13.44 -9.18 15.81
C ARG A 187 12.94 -7.90 15.13
N ARG A 188 12.46 -7.95 13.87
CA ARG A 188 11.88 -6.77 13.24
C ARG A 188 10.52 -6.48 13.84
N LEU A 189 10.21 -5.21 14.06
CA LEU A 189 8.98 -4.82 14.75
C LEU A 189 7.71 -5.33 14.06
N PHE A 190 7.60 -5.21 12.74
CA PHE A 190 6.42 -5.72 12.03
C PHE A 190 6.15 -7.19 12.39
N TYR A 191 7.21 -8.00 12.48
CA TYR A 191 7.10 -9.40 12.90
C TYR A 191 6.88 -9.57 14.40
N GLN A 192 7.46 -8.73 15.25
CA GLN A 192 7.16 -8.77 16.68
C GLN A 192 5.69 -8.43 16.92
N THR A 193 5.19 -7.34 16.34
CA THR A 193 3.77 -6.97 16.44
C THR A 193 2.86 -8.01 15.79
N LEU A 194 3.24 -8.61 14.65
CA LEU A 194 2.50 -9.71 14.04
C LEU A 194 2.47 -10.94 14.97
N ARG A 195 3.59 -11.30 15.58
CA ARG A 195 3.70 -12.42 16.54
C ARG A 195 2.88 -12.17 17.80
N ASP A 196 3.02 -10.99 18.39
CA ASP A 196 2.36 -10.59 19.64
C ASP A 196 0.85 -10.43 19.46
N SER A 197 0.39 -10.27 18.21
CA SER A 197 -1.02 -10.23 17.84
C SER A 197 -1.56 -11.55 17.25
N MET A 198 -0.71 -12.53 16.96
CA MET A 198 -1.14 -13.86 16.51
C MET A 198 -1.77 -14.63 17.67
N GLY A 199 -2.98 -15.18 17.43
CA GLY A 199 -3.78 -15.87 18.45
C GLY A 199 -4.72 -14.96 19.26
N TRP A 200 -4.70 -13.63 19.03
CA TRP A 200 -5.66 -12.73 19.65
C TRP A 200 -6.95 -12.68 18.83
N GLN A 201 -8.09 -12.80 19.52
CA GLN A 201 -9.38 -12.52 18.89
C GLN A 201 -9.46 -11.03 18.54
N GLY A 202 -9.94 -10.73 17.34
CA GLY A 202 -10.17 -9.35 16.89
C GLY A 202 -8.97 -8.63 16.29
N VAL A 203 -8.03 -9.37 15.71
CA VAL A 203 -6.94 -8.83 14.88
C VAL A 203 -7.20 -9.14 13.41
N LEU A 204 -6.93 -8.19 12.51
CA LEU A 204 -6.89 -8.43 11.07
C LEU A 204 -5.57 -8.05 10.47
N TYR A 205 -5.08 -8.97 9.68
CA TYR A 205 -3.93 -8.78 8.83
C TYR A 205 -4.43 -8.38 7.45
N THR A 206 -4.08 -7.19 6.99
CA THR A 206 -4.40 -6.73 5.64
C THR A 206 -3.12 -6.71 4.81
N SER A 207 -3.18 -7.22 3.58
CA SER A 207 -2.08 -7.17 2.61
C SER A 207 -2.63 -6.62 1.31
N ALA A 208 -2.23 -5.40 0.95
CA ALA A 208 -2.70 -4.70 -0.23
C ALA A 208 -1.61 -4.63 -1.28
N LEU A 209 -1.85 -5.21 -2.46
CA LEU A 209 -1.04 -4.99 -3.65
C LEU A 209 -1.42 -3.63 -4.24
N LYS A 210 -0.45 -2.74 -4.39
CA LYS A 210 -0.67 -1.35 -4.79
C LYS A 210 -0.27 -1.06 -6.23
N GLU A 211 0.90 -1.54 -6.64
CA GLU A 211 1.41 -1.37 -8.00
C GLU A 211 2.09 -2.66 -8.46
N VAL A 212 2.06 -2.90 -9.77
CA VAL A 212 2.72 -4.02 -10.45
C VAL A 212 3.41 -3.53 -11.72
N ASN A 213 4.29 -4.35 -12.30
CA ASN A 213 4.99 -4.05 -13.55
C ASN A 213 5.90 -2.82 -13.51
N LEU A 214 6.36 -2.42 -12.32
CA LEU A 214 7.27 -1.30 -12.20
C LEU A 214 8.71 -1.70 -12.56
N SER A 215 9.43 -0.77 -13.19
CA SER A 215 10.89 -0.85 -13.22
C SER A 215 11.46 -0.70 -11.80
N TYR A 216 12.73 -1.05 -11.64
CA TYR A 216 13.42 -0.92 -10.36
C TYR A 216 13.36 0.52 -9.82
N ASP A 217 13.63 1.51 -10.68
CA ASP A 217 13.65 2.92 -10.26
C ASP A 217 12.25 3.42 -9.85
N GLU A 218 11.21 3.03 -10.59
CA GLU A 218 9.83 3.38 -10.27
C GLU A 218 9.39 2.77 -8.94
N ALA A 219 9.71 1.51 -8.68
CA ALA A 219 9.39 0.85 -7.41
C ALA A 219 10.14 1.49 -6.23
N MET A 220 11.42 1.82 -6.41
CA MET A 220 12.21 2.49 -5.39
C MET A 220 11.68 3.89 -5.07
N ASN A 221 11.32 4.67 -6.08
CA ASN A 221 10.71 5.99 -5.90
C ASN A 221 9.33 5.90 -5.23
N TRP A 222 8.54 4.89 -5.59
CA TRP A 222 7.26 4.63 -4.95
C TRP A 222 7.42 4.32 -3.46
N GLU A 223 8.33 3.39 -3.11
CA GLU A 223 8.56 3.01 -1.71
C GLU A 223 9.05 4.21 -0.89
N GLU A 224 9.98 5.00 -1.43
CA GLU A 224 10.47 6.21 -0.79
C GLU A 224 9.35 7.20 -0.50
N SER A 225 8.50 7.50 -1.49
CA SER A 225 7.36 8.42 -1.33
C SER A 225 6.34 7.91 -0.30
N GLN A 226 6.03 6.61 -0.35
CA GLN A 226 5.05 6.00 0.56
C GLN A 226 5.58 5.93 2.00
N VAL A 227 6.85 5.56 2.18
CA VAL A 227 7.47 5.52 3.51
C VAL A 227 7.61 6.92 4.08
N ASP A 228 8.04 7.92 3.29
CA ASP A 228 8.09 9.33 3.72
C ASP A 228 6.72 9.79 4.22
N GLY A 229 5.64 9.43 3.52
CA GLY A 229 4.27 9.81 3.88
C GLY A 229 3.77 9.23 5.20
N ILE A 230 4.30 8.08 5.62
CA ILE A 230 3.96 7.43 6.90
C ILE A 230 5.06 7.56 7.95
N ALA A 231 6.19 8.18 7.62
CA ALA A 231 7.37 8.23 8.49
C ALA A 231 7.11 9.00 9.80
N SER A 232 6.24 10.01 9.77
CA SER A 232 5.82 10.76 10.96
C SER A 232 4.62 10.12 11.68
N ASP A 233 4.06 9.04 11.15
CA ASP A 233 2.93 8.35 11.75
C ASP A 233 3.42 7.39 12.82
N GLN A 234 2.85 7.48 14.02
CA GLN A 234 3.12 6.55 15.13
C GLN A 234 2.82 5.09 14.78
N TYR A 235 2.03 4.85 13.73
CA TYR A 235 1.68 3.52 13.24
C TYR A 235 2.60 2.99 12.12
N GLY A 236 3.58 3.78 11.63
CA GLY A 236 4.53 3.36 10.61
C GLY A 236 5.57 2.35 11.14
N MET A 237 5.71 1.21 10.48
CA MET A 237 6.59 0.11 10.92
C MET A 237 7.90 -0.02 10.12
N ASN A 238 8.11 0.80 9.09
CA ASN A 238 9.36 0.83 8.34
C ASN A 238 10.50 1.30 9.24
N MET A 239 11.55 0.47 9.37
CA MET A 239 12.66 0.72 10.30
C MET A 239 13.83 1.50 9.67
N ILE A 240 13.78 1.71 8.35
CA ILE A 240 14.68 2.60 7.60
C ILE A 240 13.83 3.42 6.61
N PRO A 241 14.35 4.54 6.07
CA PRO A 241 13.70 5.23 4.96
C PRO A 241 13.47 4.28 3.77
N GLY A 242 12.41 4.53 2.99
CA GLY A 242 12.11 3.75 1.80
C GLY A 242 13.08 4.04 0.65
N GLY A 243 13.10 3.15 -0.34
CA GLY A 243 13.73 3.41 -1.63
C GLY A 243 15.21 3.82 -1.57
N PHE A 244 15.58 4.82 -2.36
CA PHE A 244 16.97 5.22 -2.54
C PHE A 244 17.54 5.90 -1.30
N LYS A 245 16.72 6.63 -0.54
CA LYS A 245 17.09 7.16 0.78
C LYS A 245 17.51 6.04 1.73
N GLY A 246 16.75 4.95 1.78
CA GLY A 246 17.08 3.76 2.56
C GLY A 246 18.43 3.16 2.17
N LEU A 247 18.68 3.03 0.86
CA LEU A 247 19.97 2.51 0.37
C LEU A 247 21.15 3.43 0.66
N LYS A 248 21.00 4.75 0.47
CA LYS A 248 22.04 5.73 0.83
C LYS A 248 22.38 5.64 2.31
N HIS A 249 21.37 5.43 3.15
CA HIS A 249 21.55 5.23 4.59
C HIS A 249 22.35 3.95 4.90
N LEU A 250 21.95 2.82 4.33
CA LEU A 250 22.67 1.54 4.51
C LEU A 250 24.10 1.60 3.99
N HIS A 251 24.34 2.27 2.86
CA HIS A 251 25.66 2.46 2.30
C HIS A 251 26.56 3.31 3.22
N LYS A 252 26.03 4.42 3.74
CA LYS A 252 26.75 5.28 4.71
C LYS A 252 27.16 4.52 5.97
N LEU A 253 26.36 3.52 6.36
CA LEU A 253 26.64 2.64 7.50
C LEU A 253 27.51 1.42 7.14
N GLY A 254 27.89 1.25 5.87
CA GLY A 254 28.74 0.14 5.42
C GLY A 254 28.03 -1.20 5.18
N TYR A 255 26.69 -1.25 5.24
CA TYR A 255 25.92 -2.48 4.99
C TYR A 255 25.76 -2.84 3.51
N THR A 256 26.03 -1.88 2.61
CA THR A 256 26.08 -2.13 1.17
C THR A 256 27.37 -1.58 0.58
N LYS A 257 27.94 -2.31 -0.40
CA LYS A 257 29.16 -1.87 -1.09
C LYS A 257 28.93 -0.65 -1.97
N ASN A 258 27.72 -0.51 -2.51
CA ASN A 258 27.32 0.59 -3.39
C ASN A 258 25.97 1.16 -2.94
N VAL A 259 25.66 2.38 -3.39
CA VAL A 259 24.35 3.02 -3.18
C VAL A 259 23.25 2.35 -4.01
N ARG A 260 23.59 1.73 -5.14
CA ARG A 260 22.65 1.03 -6.01
C ARG A 260 22.98 -0.45 -6.01
N VAL A 261 22.07 -1.26 -5.46
CA VAL A 261 22.20 -2.71 -5.31
C VAL A 261 20.89 -3.38 -5.71
N SER A 262 20.89 -4.70 -5.88
CA SER A 262 19.65 -5.46 -6.12
C SER A 262 18.69 -5.40 -4.92
N ILE A 263 17.40 -5.68 -5.13
CA ILE A 263 16.41 -5.78 -4.05
C ILE A 263 16.81 -6.90 -3.06
N GLU A 264 17.41 -7.98 -3.54
CA GLU A 264 17.89 -9.08 -2.72
C GLU A 264 19.08 -8.67 -1.83
N GLU A 265 20.03 -7.92 -2.38
CA GLU A 265 21.15 -7.38 -1.60
C GLU A 265 20.67 -6.34 -0.59
N ARG A 266 19.73 -5.48 -0.98
CA ARG A 266 19.05 -4.55 -0.08
C ARG A 266 18.39 -5.28 1.09
N ASP A 267 17.58 -6.29 0.82
CA ASP A 267 16.85 -7.03 1.86
C ASP A 267 17.80 -7.75 2.83
N ARG A 268 18.96 -8.22 2.34
CA ARG A 268 20.05 -8.76 3.18
C ARG A 268 20.67 -7.68 4.06
N ALA A 269 21.03 -6.53 3.49
CA ALA A 269 21.60 -5.40 4.23
C ALA A 269 20.64 -4.87 5.32
N ILE A 270 19.34 -4.78 5.03
CA ILE A 270 18.31 -4.44 6.03
C ILE A 270 18.29 -5.49 7.15
N SER A 271 18.36 -6.77 6.81
CA SER A 271 18.38 -7.84 7.81
C SER A 271 19.58 -7.73 8.75
N GLU A 272 20.75 -7.45 8.20
CA GLU A 272 22.00 -7.33 8.94
C GLU A 272 21.99 -6.10 9.85
N TYR A 273 21.57 -4.94 9.33
CA TYR A 273 21.40 -3.71 10.11
C TYR A 273 20.51 -3.93 11.33
N VAL A 274 19.35 -4.56 11.14
CA VAL A 274 18.40 -4.83 12.23
C VAL A 274 18.95 -5.81 13.25
N ARG A 275 19.68 -6.83 12.81
CA ARG A 275 20.30 -7.83 13.69
C ARG A 275 21.33 -7.18 14.63
N GLU A 276 22.15 -6.28 14.11
CA GLU A 276 23.23 -5.61 14.85
C GLU A 276 22.74 -4.42 15.69
N ASN A 277 21.55 -3.92 15.39
CA ASN A 277 20.94 -2.81 16.12
C ASN A 277 19.61 -3.19 16.80
N PRO A 278 19.58 -4.22 17.69
CA PRO A 278 18.34 -4.76 18.24
C PRO A 278 17.58 -3.78 19.14
N ARG A 279 18.29 -2.83 19.78
CA ARG A 279 17.66 -1.73 20.56
C ARG A 279 17.00 -0.65 19.68
N LYS A 280 17.22 -0.68 18.37
CA LYS A 280 16.55 0.16 17.37
C LYS A 280 15.29 -0.51 16.78
N GLY A 281 14.87 -1.67 17.31
CA GLY A 281 13.68 -2.44 16.90
C GLY A 281 12.33 -1.87 17.37
N ILE A 282 12.26 -0.57 17.67
CA ILE A 282 11.05 0.19 17.99
C ILE A 282 10.56 0.83 16.67
N PRO A 283 9.24 0.97 16.39
CA PRO A 283 8.81 1.73 15.22
C PRO A 283 9.41 3.11 15.34
N ASN A 284 10.17 3.44 14.31
CA ASN A 284 11.12 4.51 14.19
C ASN A 284 11.17 5.62 15.26
N GLN A 285 11.74 5.33 16.43
CA GLN A 285 12.23 6.38 17.35
C GLN A 285 13.44 7.13 16.77
N LEU A 286 14.11 6.58 15.76
CA LEU A 286 15.22 7.24 15.05
C LEU A 286 14.77 8.18 13.95
N ILE A 287 13.66 7.94 13.26
CA ILE A 287 12.99 8.92 12.40
C ILE A 287 12.25 9.92 13.28
N LYS A 288 11.67 9.53 14.41
CA LYS A 288 11.21 10.53 15.38
C LYS A 288 12.35 11.46 15.80
N ALA A 289 13.51 10.92 16.21
CA ALA A 289 14.69 11.69 16.61
C ALA A 289 15.37 12.44 15.45
N TRP A 290 15.49 11.87 14.24
CA TRP A 290 16.05 12.51 13.05
C TRP A 290 15.13 13.56 12.43
N TRP A 291 13.84 13.50 12.70
CA TRP A 291 12.89 14.55 12.30
C TRP A 291 12.70 15.57 13.44
N GLU A 292 13.07 15.24 14.69
CA GLU A 292 13.29 16.18 15.82
C GLU A 292 14.61 16.95 15.69
N ASP A 293 15.51 16.51 14.81
CA ASP A 293 16.73 17.20 14.42
C ASP A 293 16.44 18.11 13.20
N ASP A 294 16.35 19.41 13.46
CA ASP A 294 16.03 20.43 12.46
C ASP A 294 17.08 20.48 11.32
N GLU A 295 18.36 20.22 11.61
CA GLU A 295 19.44 20.25 10.63
C GLU A 295 19.35 19.07 9.64
N HIS A 296 18.95 17.89 10.14
CA HIS A 296 18.71 16.71 9.30
C HIS A 296 17.42 16.84 8.47
N TYR A 297 16.36 17.39 9.07
CA TYR A 297 15.09 17.66 8.39
C TYR A 297 15.23 18.68 7.26
N GLU A 298 16.10 19.68 7.42
CA GLU A 298 16.48 20.67 6.41
C GLU A 298 17.21 20.02 5.23
N GLN A 299 18.29 19.26 5.49
CA GLN A 299 19.09 18.59 4.45
C GLN A 299 18.29 17.59 3.60
N VAL A 300 17.31 16.90 4.18
CA VAL A 300 16.50 15.87 3.48
C VAL A 300 15.36 16.49 2.66
N ASN A 301 14.80 17.62 3.07
CA ASN A 301 13.70 18.29 2.35
C ASN A 301 14.20 19.22 1.24
N GLU A 302 15.39 19.82 1.38
CA GLU A 302 16.00 20.66 0.34
C GLU A 302 16.45 19.87 -0.91
N ALA A 303 16.58 18.55 -0.80
CA ALA A 303 17.12 17.71 -1.88
C ALA A 303 16.15 17.48 -3.08
N HIS A 304 14.90 17.97 -3.03
CA HIS A 304 13.94 17.76 -4.13
C HIS A 304 13.41 19.09 -4.70
N PRO A 305 13.73 19.44 -5.96
CA PRO A 305 13.43 20.76 -6.56
C PRO A 305 11.93 21.06 -6.74
N LYS A 306 11.06 20.09 -6.44
CA LYS A 306 9.59 20.20 -6.52
C LYS A 306 8.90 20.23 -5.15
N ARG A 307 9.65 20.36 -4.04
CA ARG A 307 9.11 20.46 -2.68
C ARG A 307 9.29 21.88 -2.15
N LEU A 308 8.39 22.30 -1.26
CA LEU A 308 8.52 23.59 -0.56
C LEU A 308 9.61 23.51 0.50
N SER A 309 10.58 24.43 0.46
CA SER A 309 11.60 24.60 1.49
C SER A 309 11.00 25.07 2.82
N ILE A 310 11.79 25.08 3.90
CA ILE A 310 11.33 25.61 5.18
C ILE A 310 11.04 27.11 5.09
N ASP A 311 11.89 27.87 4.41
CA ASP A 311 11.70 29.32 4.26
C ASP A 311 10.46 29.62 3.43
N GLN A 312 10.22 28.86 2.35
CA GLN A 312 8.96 28.96 1.59
C GLN A 312 7.75 28.65 2.47
N ARG A 313 7.82 27.63 3.34
CA ARG A 313 6.73 27.27 4.25
C ARG A 313 6.47 28.34 5.33
N LYS A 314 7.54 28.89 5.93
CA LYS A 314 7.45 30.00 6.91
C LYS A 314 6.85 31.23 6.25
N GLU A 315 7.30 31.55 5.04
CA GLU A 315 6.83 32.69 4.27
C GLU A 315 5.38 32.54 3.81
N ILE A 316 4.96 31.34 3.35
CA ILE A 316 3.55 31.04 3.04
C ILE A 316 2.66 31.34 4.25
N ARG A 317 3.04 30.89 5.46
CA ARG A 317 2.25 31.14 6.67
C ARG A 317 2.21 32.62 7.03
N ARG A 318 3.35 33.31 6.93
CA ARG A 318 3.45 34.75 7.20
C ARG A 318 2.55 35.55 6.27
N LEU A 319 2.60 35.28 4.97
CA LEU A 319 1.79 35.94 3.95
C LEU A 319 0.30 35.60 4.10
N HIS A 320 -0.04 34.33 4.38
CA HIS A 320 -1.41 33.92 4.62
C HIS A 320 -2.00 34.59 5.87
N ALA A 321 -1.23 34.70 6.96
CA ALA A 321 -1.65 35.41 8.17
C ALA A 321 -1.87 36.92 7.93
N GLN A 322 -1.23 37.48 6.90
CA GLN A 322 -1.42 38.87 6.46
C GLN A 322 -2.60 39.04 5.49
N GLY A 323 -3.35 37.98 5.19
CA GLY A 323 -4.49 38.00 4.28
C GLY A 323 -4.11 38.06 2.80
N VAL A 324 -2.86 37.74 2.45
CA VAL A 324 -2.41 37.68 1.05
C VAL A 324 -3.10 36.52 0.33
N SER A 325 -3.53 36.75 -0.91
CA SER A 325 -4.24 35.75 -1.70
C SER A 325 -3.34 34.56 -2.07
N ILE A 326 -3.91 33.35 -2.19
CA ILE A 326 -3.12 32.15 -2.51
C ILE A 326 -2.34 32.27 -3.83
N PRO A 327 -2.90 32.78 -4.95
CA PRO A 327 -2.14 32.99 -6.18
C PRO A 327 -0.91 33.88 -5.98
N GLU A 328 -1.06 34.94 -5.18
CA GLU A 328 0.02 35.88 -4.88
C GLU A 328 1.06 35.26 -3.92
N ILE A 329 0.64 34.40 -3.00
CA ILE A 329 1.55 33.60 -2.17
C ILE A 329 2.37 32.64 -3.04
N THR A 330 1.71 31.90 -3.94
CA THR A 330 2.34 30.94 -4.86
C THR A 330 3.46 31.60 -5.66
N GLU A 331 3.19 32.77 -6.23
CA GLU A 331 4.17 33.55 -6.99
C GLU A 331 5.33 34.03 -6.11
N ARG A 332 5.03 34.66 -4.96
CA ARG A 332 6.05 35.25 -4.08
C ARG A 332 7.00 34.22 -3.48
N VAL A 333 6.52 33.00 -3.22
CA VAL A 333 7.34 31.94 -2.62
C VAL A 333 7.93 31.01 -3.66
N GLY A 334 7.61 31.16 -4.95
CA GLY A 334 8.08 30.25 -6.00
C GLY A 334 7.59 28.81 -5.84
N ALA A 335 6.34 28.64 -5.39
CA ALA A 335 5.70 27.33 -5.32
C ALA A 335 5.34 26.81 -6.72
N LEU A 336 5.11 25.50 -6.85
CA LEU A 336 4.79 24.87 -8.14
C LEU A 336 3.44 25.32 -8.69
N ASP A 337 2.43 25.38 -7.82
CA ASP A 337 1.06 25.77 -8.14
C ASP A 337 0.27 26.14 -6.86
N ASP A 338 -0.90 26.74 -7.07
CA ASP A 338 -1.83 27.12 -5.99
C ASP A 338 -2.34 25.93 -5.18
N ARG A 339 -2.33 24.74 -5.79
CA ARG A 339 -2.72 23.50 -5.12
C ARG A 339 -1.69 23.13 -4.07
N GLN A 340 -0.40 23.26 -4.37
CA GLN A 340 0.69 22.98 -3.44
C GLN A 340 0.62 23.88 -2.19
N VAL A 341 0.29 25.16 -2.39
CA VAL A 341 0.08 26.12 -1.28
C VAL A 341 -1.19 25.79 -0.49
N ASN A 342 -2.30 25.47 -1.17
CA ASN A 342 -3.55 25.03 -0.52
C ASN A 342 -3.39 23.74 0.30
N ASP A 343 -2.70 22.74 -0.26
CA ASP A 343 -2.47 21.45 0.40
C ASP A 343 -1.53 21.62 1.60
N PHE A 344 -0.63 22.60 1.60
CA PHE A 344 0.18 22.97 2.77
C PHE A 344 -0.66 23.70 3.83
N LEU A 345 -1.41 24.74 3.47
CA LEU A 345 -2.23 25.52 4.40
C LEU A 345 -3.37 24.70 5.03
N SER A 346 -3.93 23.75 4.29
CA SER A 346 -4.95 22.81 4.79
C SER A 346 -4.38 21.65 5.61
N GLY A 347 -3.06 21.59 5.82
CA GLY A 347 -2.39 20.54 6.59
C GLY A 347 -2.46 19.16 5.93
N LYS A 348 -2.82 19.08 4.65
CA LYS A 348 -2.80 17.83 3.86
C LYS A 348 -1.38 17.38 3.54
N THR A 349 -0.45 18.33 3.46
CA THR A 349 0.98 18.10 3.28
C THR A 349 1.78 18.73 4.43
N TYR A 350 2.97 18.19 4.72
CA TYR A 350 3.91 18.76 5.70
C TYR A 350 3.32 19.04 7.10
N LYS A 351 2.69 18.03 7.71
CA LYS A 351 2.05 18.12 9.04
C LYS A 351 2.98 18.46 10.21
N ARG A 352 4.29 18.60 9.99
CA ARG A 352 5.26 19.01 11.00
C ARG A 352 5.61 20.49 10.85
N GLY A 353 5.36 21.24 11.92
CA GLY A 353 5.64 22.67 12.03
C GLY A 353 4.70 23.37 13.00
N THR A 354 4.16 22.70 14.02
CA THR A 354 3.54 23.38 15.16
C THR A 354 4.64 23.84 16.10
N VAL A 355 5.20 24.99 15.78
CA VAL A 355 5.33 26.11 16.72
C VAL A 355 4.87 27.35 15.97
#